data_AF-A0A1W0CVG4-F1
#
_entry.id   AF-A0A1W0CVG4-F1
#
_cell.length_a   1.000
_cell.length_b   1.000
_cell.length_c   1.000
_cell.angle_alpha   90.00
_cell.angle_beta   90.00
_cell.angle_gamma   90.00
#
_symmetry.space_group_name_H-M   'P 1'
#
loop_
_entity.id
_entity.type
_entity.pdbx_description
1 polymer ?
#
loop_
_entity_poly.entity_id
_entity_poly.type
_entity_poly.pdbx_seq_one_letter_code
_entity_poly.pdbx_strand_id
1 'polypeptide(L)'
;MSYLSIEFALAFLAFFALYWLCRKRTDWQNGLLLLGSYAFYAKLDWRFALILAVYTLLLTLISSRMLDSVRPKRWLRIGLLMAVGNLAVFKYFDFFRESAQAALHALGIAAILPAVDFLMPVGISFYTFQSVSYLVSLYRGELRFARARELGLFLAFFPTLLAGPICRATGLLEQLRSGERRHILQLDRALGLIVLALAKKLWLAGWLASAWVDPVFSAPETYHALEVWAAFYAYAFQIYLDFSGYTDLVTALALLLGIQLPRNFDAPYLAHNLRDFWRRWHMSLSSWIRDYIYIPLGGNRLGFARAQLNLLLAMVLSGLWHGASLKYLAWGGMHGLGVVGLNLGDKLLGKEAVSRRLTWLARLLTFHYVCLAWVFFRAASLEDAWSFLEAMTGTDQELTLNAPGFLALSAAAFAALPYLGAACERGIAQLGRLPWWGKPSLLAGCALLIIVVSPPGIPGFIYYQF
;
A
#
# COMPACT_ATOMS: atom_id res chain seq x y z
N MET A 1 18.16 1.69 2.80
CA MET A 1 18.36 0.26 3.15
C MET A 1 17.06 -0.49 2.93
N SER A 2 17.05 -1.55 2.13
CA SER A 2 15.84 -2.35 1.85
C SER A 2 15.52 -3.30 3.00
N TYR A 3 14.24 -3.54 3.28
CA TYR A 3 13.80 -4.56 4.24
C TYR A 3 14.19 -6.00 3.86
N LEU A 4 14.47 -6.24 2.58
CA LEU A 4 14.93 -7.53 2.06
C LEU A 4 16.46 -7.69 2.08
N SER A 5 17.18 -6.65 2.49
CA SER A 5 18.64 -6.67 2.50
C SER A 5 19.21 -7.44 3.70
N ILE A 6 20.39 -8.04 3.52
CA ILE A 6 21.09 -8.76 4.59
C ILE A 6 21.45 -7.78 5.72
N GLU A 7 21.81 -6.55 5.37
CA GLU A 7 22.12 -5.47 6.31
C GLU A 7 20.93 -5.15 7.22
N PHE A 8 19.72 -5.09 6.66
CA PHE A 8 18.51 -4.92 7.46
C PHE A 8 18.27 -6.14 8.35
N ALA A 9 18.41 -7.36 7.82
CA ALA A 9 18.18 -8.57 8.61
C ALA A 9 19.11 -8.65 9.83
N LEU A 10 20.42 -8.40 9.64
CA LEU A 10 21.40 -8.37 10.73
C LEU A 10 21.10 -7.26 11.74
N ALA A 11 20.79 -6.05 11.27
CA ALA A 11 20.41 -4.93 12.14
C ALA A 11 19.14 -5.23 12.93
N PHE A 12 18.13 -5.83 12.30
CA PHE A 12 16.88 -6.21 12.94
C PHE A 12 17.09 -7.32 13.97
N LEU A 13 17.95 -8.32 13.70
CA LEU A 13 18.28 -9.37 14.67
C LEU A 13 18.95 -8.80 15.93
N ALA A 14 19.92 -7.89 15.75
CA ALA A 14 20.56 -7.17 16.86
C ALA A 14 19.53 -6.33 17.64
N PHE A 15 18.69 -5.57 16.94
CA PHE A 15 17.60 -4.80 17.54
C PHE A 15 16.61 -5.69 18.30
N PHE A 16 16.22 -6.83 17.72
CA PHE A 16 15.28 -7.79 18.28
C PHE A 16 15.80 -8.38 19.59
N ALA A 17 17.08 -8.76 19.65
CA ALA A 17 17.71 -9.24 20.88
C ALA A 17 17.67 -8.16 21.98
N LEU A 18 18.06 -6.92 21.66
CA LEU A 18 18.02 -5.79 22.59
C LEU A 18 16.59 -5.47 23.05
N TYR A 19 15.64 -5.49 22.13
CA TYR A 19 14.22 -5.26 22.41
C TYR A 19 13.64 -6.26 23.41
N TRP A 20 13.98 -7.55 23.27
CA TRP A 20 13.50 -8.61 24.17
C TRP A 20 14.28 -8.69 25.48
N LEU A 21 15.52 -8.21 25.54
CA LEU A 21 16.24 -7.97 26.81
C LEU A 21 15.47 -6.98 27.72
N CYS A 22 14.79 -6.00 27.12
CA CYS A 22 13.97 -5.01 27.83
C CYS A 22 12.53 -5.48 28.18
N ARG A 23 12.16 -6.76 27.97
CA ARG A 23 10.78 -7.27 28.14
C ARG A 23 10.13 -7.04 29.51
N LYS A 24 10.94 -6.75 30.55
CA LYS A 24 10.43 -6.48 31.90
C LYS A 24 9.70 -5.13 32.00
N ARG A 25 9.99 -4.17 31.10
CA ARG A 25 9.43 -2.82 31.12
C ARG A 25 9.02 -2.39 29.70
N THR A 26 7.70 -2.30 29.46
CA THR A 26 7.14 -1.87 28.17
C THR A 26 7.60 -0.47 27.76
N ASP A 27 7.84 0.43 28.71
CA ASP A 27 8.40 1.77 28.42
C ASP A 27 9.79 1.72 27.77
N TRP A 28 10.64 0.77 28.18
CA TRP A 28 11.97 0.60 27.61
C TRP A 28 11.88 0.03 26.20
N GLN A 29 10.95 -0.92 25.98
CA GLN A 29 10.62 -1.42 24.66
C GLN A 29 10.08 -0.32 23.74
N ASN A 30 9.23 0.58 24.23
CA ASN A 30 8.75 1.74 23.48
C ASN A 30 9.87 2.75 23.18
N GLY A 31 10.76 3.02 24.14
CA GLY A 31 11.94 3.86 23.93
C GLY A 31 12.87 3.29 22.86
N LEU A 32 13.14 1.99 22.90
CA LEU A 32 13.93 1.29 21.89
C LEU A 32 13.25 1.32 20.51
N LEU A 33 11.94 1.07 20.43
CA LEU A 33 11.21 1.17 19.16
C LEU A 33 11.26 2.58 18.58
N LEU A 34 11.15 3.61 19.42
CA LEU A 34 11.24 5.00 18.98
C LEU A 34 12.65 5.30 18.45
N LEU A 35 13.68 4.93 19.22
CA LEU A 35 15.08 5.12 18.83
C LEU A 35 15.41 4.37 17.54
N GLY A 36 15.04 3.09 17.46
CA GLY A 36 15.24 2.26 16.26
C GLY A 36 14.50 2.81 15.05
N SER A 37 13.29 3.36 15.26
CA SER A 37 12.51 3.99 14.19
C SER A 37 13.16 5.27 13.66
N TYR A 38 13.61 6.15 14.55
CA TYR A 38 14.31 7.37 14.15
C TYR A 38 15.70 7.08 13.56
N ALA A 39 16.41 6.06 14.06
CA ALA A 39 17.68 5.61 13.49
C ALA A 39 17.50 5.06 12.07
N PHE A 40 16.42 4.30 11.83
CA PHE A 40 16.08 3.82 10.48
C PHE A 40 15.77 4.99 9.53
N TYR A 41 15.00 5.97 9.98
CA TYR A 41 14.75 7.22 9.25
C TYR A 41 16.04 7.96 8.92
N ALA A 42 16.90 8.18 9.92
CA ALA A 42 18.14 8.92 9.78
C ALA A 42 19.15 8.22 8.86
N LYS A 43 19.11 6.88 8.79
CA LYS A 43 19.89 6.09 7.84
C LYS A 43 19.44 6.29 6.39
N LEU A 44 18.16 6.61 6.16
CA LEU A 44 17.69 7.02 4.83
C LEU A 44 18.15 8.45 4.54
N ASP A 45 17.82 9.38 5.44
CA ASP A 45 18.36 10.73 5.48
C ASP A 45 18.06 11.35 6.85
N TRP A 46 19.05 11.97 7.49
CA TRP A 46 18.87 12.60 8.81
C TRP A 46 17.83 13.74 8.78
N ARG A 47 17.66 14.41 7.63
CA ARG A 47 16.67 15.47 7.43
C ARG A 47 15.25 14.93 7.57
N PHE A 48 14.99 13.69 7.14
CA PHE A 48 13.68 13.05 7.29
C PHE A 48 13.31 12.84 8.75
N ALA A 49 14.27 12.38 9.57
CA ALA A 49 14.08 12.24 11.00
C ALA A 49 13.76 13.60 11.65
N LEU A 50 14.47 14.66 11.26
CA LEU A 50 14.22 16.02 11.76
C LEU A 50 12.84 16.54 11.34
N ILE A 51 12.47 16.40 10.07
CA ILE A 51 11.15 16.83 9.56
C ILE A 51 10.04 16.11 10.33
N LEU A 52 10.16 14.79 10.52
CA LEU A 52 9.17 14.04 11.28
C LEU A 52 9.12 14.44 12.76
N ALA A 53 10.26 14.74 13.38
CA ALA A 53 10.31 15.22 14.76
C ALA A 53 9.57 16.56 14.91
N VAL A 54 9.89 17.53 14.05
CA VAL A 54 9.22 18.85 14.04
C VAL A 54 7.73 18.69 13.78
N TYR A 55 7.36 17.89 12.78
CA TYR A 55 5.97 17.58 12.46
C TYR A 55 5.23 16.96 13.66
N THR A 56 5.86 16.02 14.37
CA THR A 56 5.32 15.38 15.59
C THR A 56 5.09 16.41 16.70
N LEU A 57 6.04 17.33 16.92
CA LEU A 57 5.92 18.38 17.94
C LEU A 57 4.78 19.36 17.61
N LEU A 58 4.69 19.80 16.36
CA LEU A 58 3.60 20.66 15.90
C LEU A 58 2.24 19.98 16.05
N LEU A 59 2.14 18.70 15.67
CA LEU A 59 0.92 17.92 15.83
C LEU A 59 0.54 17.77 17.31
N THR A 60 1.52 17.50 18.18
CA THR A 60 1.32 17.43 19.64
C THR A 60 0.81 18.76 20.20
N LEU A 61 1.38 19.88 19.77
CA LEU A 61 0.96 21.22 20.18
C LEU A 61 -0.48 21.50 19.73
N ILE A 62 -0.81 21.24 18.47
CA ILE A 62 -2.17 21.42 17.93
C ILE A 62 -3.17 20.57 18.71
N SER A 63 -2.82 19.31 18.98
CA SER A 63 -3.66 18.39 19.74
C SER A 63 -3.87 18.82 21.20
N SER A 64 -2.85 19.36 21.87
CA SER A 64 -3.00 19.93 23.21
C SER A 64 -3.93 21.14 23.18
N ARG A 65 -3.70 22.09 22.27
CA ARG A 65 -4.55 23.29 22.12
C ARG A 65 -5.98 22.94 21.71
N MET A 66 -6.19 21.83 21.02
CA MET A 66 -7.53 21.34 20.68
C MET A 66 -8.32 20.94 21.92
N LEU A 67 -7.68 20.31 22.91
CA LEU A 67 -8.33 19.85 24.14
C LEU A 67 -8.66 20.99 25.09
N ASP A 68 -7.80 22.01 25.16
CA ASP A 68 -7.99 23.16 26.07
C ASP A 68 -8.89 24.25 25.48
N SER A 69 -9.33 24.11 24.23
CA SER A 69 -10.05 25.14 23.49
C SER A 69 -11.56 24.99 23.57
N VAL A 70 -12.25 26.11 23.78
CA VAL A 70 -13.72 26.23 23.61
C VAL A 70 -14.19 25.99 22.15
N ARG A 71 -13.26 26.03 21.19
CA ARG A 71 -13.52 25.80 19.75
C ARG A 71 -12.61 24.69 19.22
N PRO A 72 -12.77 23.43 19.67
CA PRO A 72 -11.89 22.32 19.29
C PRO A 72 -11.89 22.06 17.77
N LYS A 73 -13.02 22.32 17.10
CA LYS A 73 -13.16 22.18 15.64
C LYS A 73 -12.21 23.08 14.84
N ARG A 74 -11.82 24.25 15.38
CA ARG A 74 -10.82 25.13 14.74
C ARG A 74 -9.46 24.45 14.71
N TRP A 75 -9.03 23.89 15.82
CA TRP A 75 -7.75 23.19 15.94
C TRP A 75 -7.72 21.89 15.13
N LEU A 76 -8.84 21.17 15.08
CA LEU A 76 -8.98 20.04 14.14
C LEU A 76 -8.72 20.50 12.70
N ARG A 77 -9.37 21.57 12.23
CA ARG A 77 -9.15 22.09 10.87
C ARG A 77 -7.70 22.51 10.62
N ILE A 78 -7.07 23.19 11.59
CA ILE A 78 -5.66 23.59 11.50
C ILE A 78 -4.77 22.34 11.39
N GLY A 79 -4.99 21.33 12.23
CA GLY A 79 -4.23 20.08 12.19
C GLY A 79 -4.43 19.30 10.89
N LEU A 80 -5.66 19.22 10.38
CA LEU A 80 -5.95 18.59 9.10
C LEU A 80 -5.31 19.35 7.93
N LEU A 81 -5.37 20.69 7.94
CA LEU A 81 -4.73 21.54 6.94
C LEU A 81 -3.20 21.40 7.00
N MET A 82 -2.61 21.30 8.19
CA MET A 82 -1.19 21.05 8.34
C MET A 82 -0.80 19.66 7.80
N ALA A 83 -1.55 18.61 8.16
CA ALA A 83 -1.24 17.24 7.72
C ALA A 83 -1.38 17.08 6.21
N VAL A 84 -2.53 17.47 5.65
CA VAL A 84 -2.79 17.37 4.20
C VAL A 84 -1.96 18.38 3.42
N GLY A 85 -1.77 19.59 3.94
CA GLY A 85 -0.93 20.62 3.33
C GLY A 85 0.53 20.21 3.26
N ASN A 86 1.07 19.57 4.30
CA ASN A 86 2.42 19.02 4.27
C ASN A 86 2.55 17.97 3.16
N LEU A 87 1.64 17.01 3.06
CA LEU A 87 1.63 16.05 1.96
C LEU A 87 1.48 16.75 0.59
N ALA A 88 0.61 17.77 0.50
CA ALA A 88 0.31 18.45 -0.75
C ALA A 88 1.53 19.21 -1.30
N VAL A 89 2.25 19.93 -0.44
CA VAL A 89 3.46 20.67 -0.82
C VAL A 89 4.53 19.71 -1.31
N PHE A 90 4.90 18.71 -0.51
CA PHE A 90 5.99 17.81 -0.89
C PHE A 90 5.67 16.92 -2.10
N LYS A 91 4.40 16.58 -2.33
CA LYS A 91 4.02 15.62 -3.39
C LYS A 91 3.60 16.27 -4.71
N TYR A 92 3.03 17.46 -4.69
CA TYR A 92 2.41 18.06 -5.89
C TYR A 92 2.97 19.43 -6.27
N PHE A 93 3.97 19.95 -5.55
CA PHE A 93 4.54 21.26 -5.86
C PHE A 93 5.00 21.37 -7.31
N ASP A 94 5.82 20.42 -7.79
CA ASP A 94 6.33 20.46 -9.17
C ASP A 94 5.21 20.30 -10.20
N PHE A 95 4.26 19.39 -9.96
CA PHE A 95 3.10 19.22 -10.85
C PHE A 95 2.31 20.52 -11.02
N PHE A 96 2.02 21.24 -9.93
CA PHE A 96 1.31 22.52 -10.00
C PHE A 96 2.18 23.64 -10.56
N ARG A 97 3.48 23.65 -10.26
CA ARG A 97 4.44 24.61 -10.80
C ARG A 97 4.52 24.48 -12.33
N GLU A 98 4.73 23.27 -12.84
CA GLU A 98 4.81 23.01 -14.28
C GLU A 98 3.50 23.35 -14.98
N SER A 99 2.37 22.94 -14.41
CA SER A 99 1.04 23.27 -14.94
C SER A 99 0.77 24.78 -14.99
N ALA A 100 1.12 25.50 -13.92
CA ALA A 100 0.96 26.95 -13.87
C ALA A 100 1.90 27.66 -14.85
N GLN A 101 3.14 27.21 -14.98
CA GLN A 101 4.10 27.74 -15.94
C GLN A 101 3.63 27.52 -17.38
N ALA A 102 3.12 26.33 -17.70
CA ALA A 102 2.55 26.03 -19.02
C ALA A 102 1.32 26.91 -19.32
N ALA A 103 0.46 27.14 -18.33
CA ALA A 103 -0.69 28.03 -18.48
C ALA A 103 -0.28 29.50 -18.70
N LEU A 104 0.72 30.00 -17.96
CA LEU A 104 1.26 31.35 -18.16
C LEU A 104 1.88 31.49 -19.56
N HIS A 105 2.64 30.50 -20.00
CA HIS A 105 3.21 30.47 -21.34
C HIS A 105 2.13 30.47 -22.43
N ALA A 106 1.04 29.70 -22.25
CA ALA A 106 -0.11 29.71 -23.16
C ALA A 106 -0.83 31.07 -23.23
N LEU A 107 -0.76 31.87 -22.15
CA LEU A 107 -1.25 33.24 -22.10
C LEU A 107 -0.24 34.27 -22.63
N GLY A 108 0.91 33.83 -23.16
CA GLY A 108 1.98 34.71 -23.65
C GLY A 108 2.82 35.34 -22.54
N ILE A 109 2.66 34.91 -21.29
CA ILE A 109 3.43 35.41 -20.14
C ILE A 109 4.66 34.53 -19.96
N ALA A 110 5.83 35.06 -20.30
CA ALA A 110 7.11 34.40 -20.05
C ALA A 110 7.48 34.49 -18.56
N ALA A 111 6.90 33.61 -17.75
CA ALA A 111 7.23 33.46 -16.34
C ALA A 111 7.97 32.13 -16.11
N ILE A 112 9.14 32.18 -15.48
CA ILE A 112 9.85 31.00 -15.01
C ILE A 112 9.56 30.88 -13.52
N LEU A 113 8.75 29.90 -13.15
CA LEU A 113 8.44 29.65 -11.74
C LEU A 113 9.63 28.93 -11.09
N PRO A 114 10.05 29.34 -9.88
CA PRO A 114 11.21 28.77 -9.21
C PRO A 114 11.02 27.27 -8.97
N ALA A 115 11.99 26.47 -9.41
CA ALA A 115 12.08 25.07 -9.03
C ALA A 115 12.58 25.01 -7.58
N VAL A 116 11.88 24.25 -6.74
CA VAL A 116 12.33 23.95 -5.38
C VAL A 116 12.53 22.46 -5.32
N ASP A 117 13.78 22.03 -5.22
CA ASP A 117 14.11 20.62 -5.08
C ASP A 117 13.78 20.16 -3.66
N PHE A 118 12.52 19.77 -3.46
CA PHE A 118 12.06 19.24 -2.19
C PHE A 118 12.49 17.79 -2.06
N LEU A 119 13.40 17.52 -1.12
CA LEU A 119 13.64 16.16 -0.69
C LEU A 119 12.39 15.62 0.01
N MET A 120 11.58 14.82 -0.70
CA MET A 120 10.33 14.28 -0.16
C MET A 120 10.61 13.33 1.02
N PRO A 121 10.07 13.61 2.22
CA PRO A 121 10.24 12.73 3.35
C PRO A 121 9.63 11.36 3.07
N VAL A 122 10.46 10.33 3.15
CA VAL A 122 10.01 8.96 3.01
C VAL A 122 8.92 8.66 4.04
N GLY A 123 7.82 8.05 3.62
CA GLY A 123 6.69 7.74 4.51
C GLY A 123 5.71 8.90 4.75
N ILE A 124 5.87 10.06 4.08
CA ILE A 124 4.99 11.23 4.23
C ILE A 124 3.50 10.94 4.09
N SER A 125 3.13 10.10 3.12
CA SER A 125 1.75 9.67 2.96
C SER A 125 1.23 8.91 4.19
N PHE A 126 2.04 7.98 4.72
CA PHE A 126 1.64 7.13 5.84
C PHE A 126 1.47 7.94 7.12
N TYR A 127 2.46 8.76 7.49
CA TYR A 127 2.33 9.56 8.70
C TYR A 127 1.26 10.65 8.56
N THR A 128 0.95 11.11 7.34
CA THR A 128 -0.19 12.02 7.09
C THR A 128 -1.51 11.33 7.39
N PHE A 129 -1.74 10.12 6.85
CA PHE A 129 -2.96 9.34 7.11
C PHE A 129 -3.13 8.98 8.59
N GLN A 130 -2.04 8.61 9.24
CA GLN A 130 -1.99 8.35 10.68
C GLN A 130 -2.32 9.61 11.50
N SER A 131 -1.80 10.78 11.09
CA SER A 131 -2.06 12.06 11.75
C SER A 131 -3.52 12.48 11.66
N VAL A 132 -4.12 12.34 10.47
CA VAL A 132 -5.57 12.60 10.28
C VAL A 132 -6.39 11.64 11.14
N SER A 133 -6.04 10.35 11.17
CA SER A 133 -6.69 9.36 12.02
C SER A 133 -6.62 9.77 13.49
N TYR A 134 -5.43 10.16 13.96
CA TYR A 134 -5.20 10.62 15.34
C TYR A 134 -6.01 11.87 15.68
N LEU A 135 -5.94 12.92 14.85
CA LEU A 135 -6.64 14.19 15.10
C LEU A 135 -8.16 14.02 15.14
N VAL A 136 -8.71 13.25 14.20
CA VAL A 136 -10.15 13.01 14.13
C VAL A 136 -10.63 12.17 15.31
N SER A 137 -9.91 11.10 15.66
CA SER A 137 -10.27 10.27 16.82
C SER A 137 -10.11 11.00 18.14
N LEU A 138 -9.09 11.85 18.29
CA LEU A 138 -8.94 12.72 19.46
C LEU A 138 -10.08 13.75 19.56
N TYR A 139 -10.45 14.39 18.45
CA TYR A 139 -11.58 15.32 18.39
C TYR A 139 -12.93 14.66 18.73
N ARG A 140 -13.11 13.40 18.34
CA ARG A 140 -14.32 12.62 18.64
C ARG A 140 -14.35 12.04 20.07
N GLY A 141 -13.27 12.20 20.83
CA GLY A 141 -13.15 11.60 22.17
C GLY A 141 -12.94 10.08 22.15
N GLU A 142 -12.57 9.50 21.00
CA GLU A 142 -12.28 8.07 20.85
C GLU A 142 -10.90 7.70 21.41
N LEU A 143 -10.02 8.70 21.62
CA LEU A 143 -8.65 8.52 22.10
C LEU A 143 -8.28 9.55 23.16
N ARG A 144 -7.37 9.15 24.05
CA ARG A 144 -6.69 10.06 24.98
C ARG A 144 -5.51 10.75 24.30
N PHE A 145 -5.22 11.99 24.70
CA PHE A 145 -4.07 12.78 24.25
C PHE A 145 -2.77 11.95 24.24
N ALA A 146 -1.94 12.15 23.22
CA ALA A 146 -0.66 11.45 23.07
C ALA A 146 0.46 12.44 23.22
N ARG A 147 1.38 12.16 24.16
CA ARG A 147 2.59 12.96 24.32
C ARG A 147 3.49 12.78 23.10
N ALA A 148 4.39 13.73 22.86
CA ALA A 148 5.28 13.74 21.71
C ALA A 148 6.04 12.42 21.50
N ARG A 149 6.47 11.74 22.57
CA ARG A 149 7.13 10.42 22.49
C ARG A 149 6.22 9.31 21.94
N GLU A 150 4.96 9.28 22.35
CA GLU A 150 3.98 8.27 21.95
C GLU A 150 3.52 8.53 20.52
N LEU A 151 3.25 9.80 20.21
CA LEU A 151 2.87 10.24 18.87
C LEU A 151 4.02 10.03 17.89
N GLY A 152 5.25 10.37 18.28
CA GLY A 152 6.45 10.16 17.47
C GLY A 152 6.69 8.68 17.18
N LEU A 153 6.48 7.78 18.16
CA LEU A 153 6.59 6.34 17.92
C LEU A 153 5.49 5.85 16.97
N PHE A 154 4.25 6.31 17.15
CA PHE A 154 3.14 5.96 16.27
C PHE A 154 3.39 6.36 14.82
N LEU A 155 3.89 7.58 14.59
CA LEU A 155 4.17 8.11 13.25
C LEU A 155 5.45 7.54 12.62
N ALA A 156 6.45 7.23 13.44
CA ALA A 156 7.74 6.74 12.96
C ALA A 156 7.83 5.22 12.87
N PHE A 157 6.82 4.48 13.33
CA PHE A 157 6.88 3.03 13.52
C PHE A 157 7.49 2.29 12.32
N PHE A 158 8.76 1.92 12.45
CA PHE A 158 9.56 1.53 11.27
C PHE A 158 8.95 0.39 10.45
N PRO A 159 8.33 -0.66 11.03
CA PRO A 159 7.82 -1.76 10.22
C PRO A 159 6.84 -1.29 9.15
N THR A 160 5.97 -0.31 9.44
CA THR A 160 4.99 0.21 8.46
C THR A 160 5.41 1.54 7.83
N LEU A 161 6.66 1.95 8.00
CA LEU A 161 7.08 3.30 7.68
C LEU A 161 7.03 3.58 6.18
N LEU A 162 7.69 2.72 5.40
CA LEU A 162 7.83 2.93 3.96
C LEU A 162 6.54 2.53 3.23
N ALA A 163 5.98 1.38 3.62
CA ALA A 163 4.73 0.84 3.13
C ALA A 163 4.17 -0.16 4.15
N GLY A 164 2.95 -0.63 3.93
CA GLY A 164 2.30 -1.63 4.76
C GLY A 164 0.85 -1.27 5.08
N PRO A 165 0.24 -1.91 6.08
CA PRO A 165 -1.10 -1.55 6.51
C PRO A 165 -1.11 -0.16 7.17
N ILE A 166 -2.00 0.72 6.71
CA ILE A 166 -2.21 2.04 7.33
C ILE A 166 -2.83 1.82 8.71
N CYS A 167 -2.02 2.00 9.75
CA CYS A 167 -2.45 1.83 11.13
C CYS A 167 -3.30 3.01 11.59
N ARG A 168 -4.46 2.71 12.19
CA ARG A 168 -5.26 3.75 12.86
C ARG A 168 -4.70 4.04 14.24
N ALA A 169 -4.90 5.27 14.68
CA ALA A 169 -4.44 5.72 15.99
C ALA A 169 -5.06 4.92 17.13
N THR A 170 -6.36 4.59 17.05
CA THR A 170 -7.07 3.78 18.04
C THR A 170 -6.42 2.41 18.21
N GLY A 171 -6.10 1.71 17.13
CA GLY A 171 -5.49 0.38 17.21
C GLY A 171 -4.05 0.38 17.71
N LEU A 172 -3.16 1.19 17.14
CA LEU A 172 -1.72 1.09 17.44
C LEU A 172 -1.36 1.80 18.76
N LEU A 173 -1.91 2.98 19.06
CA LEU A 173 -1.59 3.68 20.32
C LEU A 173 -2.08 2.91 21.54
N GLU A 174 -3.23 2.23 21.46
CA GLU A 174 -3.73 1.38 22.56
C GLU A 174 -2.78 0.22 22.84
N GLN A 175 -2.27 -0.45 21.80
CA GLN A 175 -1.25 -1.50 21.95
C GLN A 175 0.08 -0.97 22.51
N LEU A 176 0.48 0.25 22.15
CA LEU A 176 1.70 0.86 22.67
C LEU A 176 1.58 1.28 24.14
N ARG A 177 0.36 1.58 24.60
CA ARG A 177 0.03 2.03 25.96
C ARG A 177 -0.38 0.91 26.90
N SER A 178 -0.57 -0.31 26.40
CA SER A 178 -0.92 -1.43 27.27
C SER A 178 0.14 -1.59 28.35
N GLY A 179 -0.30 -1.59 29.62
CA GLY A 179 0.60 -1.84 30.76
C GLY A 179 1.03 -3.30 30.85
N GLU A 180 0.49 -4.15 29.97
CA GLU A 180 0.79 -5.57 29.89
C GLU A 180 2.19 -5.81 29.31
N ARG A 181 2.81 -6.89 29.76
CA ARG A 181 4.10 -7.32 29.22
C ARG A 181 3.89 -7.88 27.82
N ARG A 182 4.68 -7.38 26.87
CA ARG A 182 4.67 -7.91 25.51
C ARG A 182 5.20 -9.34 25.47
N HIS A 183 4.67 -10.11 24.53
CA HIS A 183 5.16 -11.43 24.14
C HIS A 183 5.13 -11.53 22.62
N ILE A 184 5.91 -12.45 22.05
CA ILE A 184 5.91 -12.70 20.62
C ILE A 184 4.53 -13.23 20.23
N LEU A 185 3.88 -12.60 19.24
CA LEU A 185 2.58 -13.01 18.76
C LEU A 185 2.74 -14.01 17.62
N GLN A 186 2.05 -15.16 17.70
CA GLN A 186 1.93 -16.12 16.59
C GLN A 186 3.27 -16.43 15.88
N LEU A 187 4.28 -16.87 16.64
CA LEU A 187 5.66 -17.08 16.14
C LEU A 187 5.70 -17.87 14.82
N ASP A 188 5.00 -18.99 14.74
CA ASP A 188 5.00 -19.86 13.55
C ASP A 188 4.43 -19.14 12.32
N ARG A 189 3.40 -18.33 12.54
CA ARG A 189 2.84 -17.47 11.49
C ARG A 189 3.83 -16.40 11.06
N ALA A 190 4.51 -15.74 12.00
CA ALA A 190 5.52 -14.74 11.66
C ALA A 190 6.64 -15.35 10.80
N LEU A 191 7.15 -16.51 11.17
CA LEU A 191 8.19 -17.22 10.42
C LEU A 191 7.70 -17.64 9.02
N GLY A 192 6.48 -18.18 8.93
CA GLY A 192 5.87 -18.53 7.65
C GLY A 192 5.63 -17.32 6.74
N LEU A 193 5.21 -16.18 7.30
CA LEU A 193 5.03 -14.93 6.57
C LEU A 193 6.36 -14.37 6.02
N ILE A 194 7.49 -14.56 6.72
CA ILE A 194 8.82 -14.17 6.21
C ILE A 194 9.16 -14.97 4.95
N VAL A 195 8.99 -16.30 4.98
CA VAL A 195 9.23 -17.15 3.79
C VAL A 195 8.28 -16.79 2.66
N LEU A 196 7.00 -16.57 2.97
CA LEU A 196 6.01 -16.18 1.98
C LEU A 196 6.34 -14.81 1.36
N ALA A 197 6.82 -13.87 2.17
CA ALA A 197 7.27 -12.57 1.69
C ALA A 197 8.45 -12.70 0.72
N LEU A 198 9.45 -13.52 1.03
CA LEU A 198 10.58 -13.80 0.14
C LEU A 198 10.08 -14.44 -1.17
N ALA A 199 9.24 -15.47 -1.10
CA ALA A 199 8.74 -16.15 -2.29
C ALA A 199 7.91 -15.20 -3.18
N LYS A 200 6.98 -14.44 -2.59
CA LYS A 200 6.13 -13.51 -3.35
C LYS A 200 6.92 -12.35 -3.93
N LYS A 201 7.74 -11.68 -3.11
CA LYS A 201 8.36 -10.40 -3.46
C LYS A 201 9.71 -10.56 -4.15
N LEU A 202 10.60 -11.38 -3.59
CA LEU A 202 11.95 -11.54 -4.14
C LEU A 202 11.94 -12.40 -5.40
N TRP A 203 11.24 -13.54 -5.36
CA TRP A 203 11.21 -14.48 -6.48
C TRP A 203 10.10 -14.16 -7.49
N LEU A 204 8.83 -14.37 -7.13
CA LEU A 204 7.74 -14.37 -8.12
C LEU A 204 7.50 -12.98 -8.72
N ALA A 205 7.40 -11.94 -7.89
CA ALA A 205 7.23 -10.57 -8.37
C ALA A 205 8.46 -10.08 -9.13
N GLY A 206 9.67 -10.39 -8.66
CA GLY A 206 10.91 -10.05 -9.37
C GLY A 206 11.03 -10.71 -10.74
N TRP A 207 10.64 -11.99 -10.85
CA TRP A 207 10.62 -12.70 -12.12
C TRP A 207 9.55 -12.15 -13.07
N LEU A 208 8.33 -11.89 -12.59
CA LEU A 208 7.29 -11.26 -13.40
C LEU A 208 7.72 -9.87 -13.91
N ALA A 209 8.38 -9.07 -13.05
CA ALA A 209 8.91 -7.77 -13.41
C ALA A 209 9.90 -7.88 -14.56
N SER A 210 10.97 -8.65 -14.36
CA SER A 210 12.09 -8.73 -15.31
C SER A 210 11.78 -9.49 -16.59
N ALA A 211 10.98 -10.57 -16.52
CA ALA A 211 10.75 -11.45 -17.66
C ALA A 211 9.56 -11.02 -18.54
N TRP A 212 8.60 -10.29 -17.99
CA TRP A 212 7.35 -9.95 -18.69
C TRP A 212 7.02 -8.46 -18.63
N VAL A 213 6.94 -7.88 -17.44
CA VAL A 213 6.34 -6.56 -17.28
C VAL A 213 7.25 -5.46 -17.78
N ASP A 214 8.46 -5.34 -17.23
CA ASP A 214 9.36 -4.24 -17.53
C ASP A 214 9.74 -4.15 -19.01
N PRO A 215 10.13 -5.24 -19.71
CA PRO A 215 10.44 -5.14 -21.13
C PRO A 215 9.22 -4.78 -21.99
N VAL A 216 8.07 -5.43 -21.78
CA VAL A 216 6.88 -5.23 -22.62
C VAL A 216 6.21 -3.87 -22.37
N PHE A 217 6.17 -3.38 -21.14
CA PHE A 217 5.63 -2.03 -20.86
C PHE A 217 6.55 -0.89 -21.32
N SER A 218 7.83 -1.16 -21.58
CA SER A 218 8.77 -0.13 -22.02
C SER A 218 8.75 0.10 -23.53
N ALA A 219 8.37 -0.92 -24.32
CA ALA A 219 8.28 -0.84 -25.78
C ALA A 219 7.20 -1.79 -26.33
N PRO A 220 5.92 -1.62 -25.94
CA PRO A 220 4.85 -2.58 -26.25
C PRO A 220 4.64 -2.82 -27.75
N GLU A 221 4.91 -1.82 -28.59
CA GLU A 221 4.83 -1.88 -30.05
C GLU A 221 5.82 -2.84 -30.71
N THR A 222 6.87 -3.25 -29.99
CA THR A 222 7.88 -4.21 -30.47
C THR A 222 7.51 -5.67 -30.22
N TYR A 223 6.42 -5.93 -29.47
CA TYR A 223 5.99 -7.26 -29.07
C TYR A 223 4.72 -7.69 -29.82
N HIS A 224 4.55 -8.99 -30.02
CA HIS A 224 3.33 -9.58 -30.57
C HIS A 224 2.17 -9.44 -29.56
N ALA A 225 0.92 -9.21 -30.01
CA ALA A 225 -0.24 -8.99 -29.14
C ALA A 225 -0.38 -10.00 -27.99
N LEU A 226 -0.15 -11.29 -28.23
CA LEU A 226 -0.17 -12.33 -27.19
C LEU A 226 0.82 -12.06 -26.04
N GLU A 227 2.00 -11.50 -26.30
CA GLU A 227 2.99 -11.13 -25.29
C GLU A 227 2.53 -9.90 -24.51
N VAL A 228 1.88 -8.95 -25.18
CA VAL A 228 1.26 -7.79 -24.53
C VAL A 228 0.12 -8.22 -23.61
N TRP A 229 -0.71 -9.17 -24.04
CA TRP A 229 -1.72 -9.81 -23.18
C TRP A 229 -1.10 -10.59 -22.03
N ALA A 230 0.03 -11.28 -22.24
CA ALA A 230 0.75 -11.95 -21.17
C ALA A 230 1.27 -10.92 -20.15
N ALA A 231 1.88 -9.82 -20.58
CA ALA A 231 2.36 -8.74 -19.72
C ALA A 231 1.21 -8.04 -18.95
N PHE A 232 0.04 -7.90 -19.58
CA PHE A 232 -1.18 -7.36 -18.96
C PHE A 232 -1.59 -8.15 -17.71
N TYR A 233 -1.60 -9.49 -17.79
CA TYR A 233 -1.88 -10.33 -16.62
C TYR A 233 -0.68 -10.46 -15.69
N ALA A 234 0.54 -10.53 -16.22
CA ALA A 234 1.77 -10.59 -15.45
C ALA A 234 1.86 -9.39 -14.50
N TYR A 235 1.48 -8.21 -14.96
CA TYR A 235 1.48 -7.00 -14.15
C TYR A 235 0.49 -7.07 -12.99
N ALA A 236 -0.73 -7.58 -13.22
CA ALA A 236 -1.68 -7.79 -12.13
C ALA A 236 -1.12 -8.74 -11.06
N PHE A 237 -0.52 -9.86 -11.46
CA PHE A 237 0.11 -10.74 -10.47
C PHE A 237 1.32 -10.09 -9.79
N GLN A 238 2.16 -9.37 -10.52
CA GLN A 238 3.33 -8.67 -9.98
C GLN A 238 2.92 -7.68 -8.89
N ILE A 239 2.00 -6.75 -9.18
CA ILE A 239 1.60 -5.72 -8.23
C ILE A 239 0.99 -6.32 -6.95
N TYR A 240 0.22 -7.41 -7.09
CA TYR A 240 -0.31 -8.12 -5.92
C TYR A 240 0.78 -8.82 -5.12
N LEU A 241 1.67 -9.57 -5.76
CA LEU A 241 2.70 -10.36 -5.09
C LEU A 241 3.76 -9.45 -4.44
N ASP A 242 4.17 -8.38 -5.12
CA ASP A 242 5.11 -7.39 -4.59
C ASP A 242 4.56 -6.74 -3.31
N PHE A 243 3.31 -6.26 -3.37
CA PHE A 243 2.72 -5.52 -2.26
C PHE A 243 2.21 -6.41 -1.12
N SER A 244 1.59 -7.55 -1.44
CA SER A 244 1.19 -8.51 -0.41
C SER A 244 2.41 -9.15 0.25
N GLY A 245 3.47 -9.47 -0.50
CA GLY A 245 4.73 -9.97 0.04
C GLY A 245 5.43 -8.95 0.95
N TYR A 246 5.47 -7.68 0.56
CA TYR A 246 5.94 -6.62 1.45
C TYR A 246 5.11 -6.52 2.73
N THR A 247 3.77 -6.59 2.60
CA THR A 247 2.85 -6.55 3.74
C THR A 247 3.05 -7.75 4.68
N ASP A 248 3.28 -8.94 4.15
CA ASP A 248 3.56 -10.15 4.92
C ASP A 248 4.85 -9.99 5.74
N LEU A 249 5.91 -9.43 5.13
CA LEU A 249 7.18 -9.16 5.82
C LEU A 249 6.98 -8.22 7.01
N VAL A 250 6.37 -7.06 6.80
CA VAL A 250 6.20 -6.08 7.88
C VAL A 250 5.23 -6.55 8.96
N THR A 251 4.24 -7.38 8.59
CA THR A 251 3.35 -8.05 9.54
C THR A 251 4.12 -9.05 10.38
N ALA A 252 5.02 -9.85 9.79
CA ALA A 252 5.87 -10.77 10.54
C ALA A 252 6.77 -10.04 11.53
N LEU A 253 7.43 -8.95 11.10
CA LEU A 253 8.29 -8.14 11.98
C LEU A 253 7.48 -7.55 13.15
N ALA A 254 6.27 -7.04 12.90
CA ALA A 254 5.41 -6.52 13.96
C ALA A 254 4.96 -7.61 14.94
N LEU A 255 4.57 -8.80 14.45
CA LEU A 255 4.21 -9.95 15.28
C LEU A 255 5.38 -10.39 16.19
N LEU A 256 6.60 -10.41 15.64
CA LEU A 256 7.84 -10.67 16.38
C LEU A 256 8.13 -9.61 17.44
N LEU A 257 7.67 -8.37 17.26
CA LEU A 257 7.79 -7.28 18.23
C LEU A 257 6.61 -7.24 19.22
N GLY A 258 5.63 -8.13 19.09
CA GLY A 258 4.46 -8.16 19.97
C GLY A 258 3.37 -7.15 19.58
N ILE A 259 3.31 -6.73 18.32
CA ILE A 259 2.36 -5.73 17.80
C ILE A 259 1.55 -6.35 16.65
N GLN A 260 0.22 -6.24 16.74
CA GLN A 260 -0.70 -6.74 15.71
C GLN A 260 -1.05 -5.61 14.72
N LEU A 261 -0.69 -5.82 13.45
CA LEU A 261 -1.10 -4.95 12.34
C LEU A 261 -2.45 -5.38 11.75
N PRO A 262 -3.22 -4.45 11.17
CA PRO A 262 -4.44 -4.80 10.44
C PRO A 262 -4.14 -5.55 9.15
N ARG A 263 -5.08 -6.40 8.72
CA ARG A 263 -4.97 -7.10 7.42
C ARG A 263 -5.09 -6.09 6.28
N ASN A 264 -4.29 -6.29 5.23
CA ASN A 264 -4.32 -5.43 4.04
C ASN A 264 -4.85 -6.13 2.78
N PHE A 265 -4.80 -7.47 2.73
CA PHE A 265 -5.23 -8.26 1.57
C PHE A 265 -6.06 -9.49 1.99
N ASP A 266 -7.04 -9.83 1.15
CA ASP A 266 -7.88 -11.02 1.29
C ASP A 266 -8.30 -11.60 -0.08
N ALA A 267 -7.35 -12.23 -0.78
CA ALA A 267 -7.54 -12.84 -2.10
C ALA A 267 -8.33 -11.94 -3.10
N PRO A 268 -7.83 -10.73 -3.41
CA PRO A 268 -8.58 -9.71 -4.13
C PRO A 268 -9.04 -10.11 -5.53
N TYR A 269 -8.29 -10.97 -6.23
CA TYR A 269 -8.66 -11.42 -7.58
C TYR A 269 -9.76 -12.49 -7.60
N LEU A 270 -10.22 -12.97 -6.44
CA LEU A 270 -11.44 -13.78 -6.32
C LEU A 270 -12.71 -12.93 -6.18
N ALA A 271 -12.58 -11.61 -6.22
CA ALA A 271 -13.71 -10.70 -6.13
C ALA A 271 -14.67 -10.86 -7.30
N HIS A 272 -15.97 -10.89 -7.00
CA HIS A 272 -17.03 -11.07 -7.99
C HIS A 272 -17.60 -9.74 -8.53
N ASN A 273 -17.18 -8.61 -7.95
CA ASN A 273 -17.43 -7.26 -8.46
C ASN A 273 -16.42 -6.27 -7.84
N LEU A 274 -16.37 -5.02 -8.33
CA LEU A 274 -15.42 -4.01 -7.87
C LEU A 274 -15.60 -3.61 -6.40
N ARG A 275 -16.82 -3.70 -5.85
CA ARG A 275 -17.06 -3.40 -4.43
C ARG A 275 -16.43 -4.46 -3.53
N ASP A 276 -16.50 -5.73 -3.93
CA ASP A 276 -15.82 -6.85 -3.28
C ASP A 276 -14.29 -6.74 -3.45
N PHE A 277 -13.81 -6.35 -4.63
CA PHE A 277 -12.39 -6.11 -4.88
C PHE A 277 -11.80 -5.10 -3.88
N TRP A 278 -12.42 -3.94 -3.72
CA TRP A 278 -11.98 -2.90 -2.78
C TRP A 278 -12.15 -3.27 -1.30
N ARG A 279 -12.90 -4.33 -0.97
CA ARG A 279 -12.95 -4.91 0.39
C ARG A 279 -11.82 -5.90 0.64
N ARG A 280 -11.08 -6.31 -0.40
CA ARG A 280 -10.03 -7.33 -0.36
C ARG A 280 -8.66 -6.81 -0.78
N TRP A 281 -8.60 -5.70 -1.51
CA TRP A 281 -7.38 -5.03 -1.96
C TRP A 281 -7.08 -3.82 -1.08
N HIS A 282 -5.83 -3.71 -0.62
CA HIS A 282 -5.34 -2.60 0.21
C HIS A 282 -6.36 -2.13 1.26
N MET A 283 -6.88 -3.09 2.03
CA MET A 283 -8.04 -2.93 2.91
C MET A 283 -7.88 -1.78 3.91
N SER A 284 -6.65 -1.57 4.40
CA SER A 284 -6.35 -0.48 5.33
C SER A 284 -6.58 0.90 4.68
N LEU A 285 -6.12 1.12 3.44
CA LEU A 285 -6.35 2.33 2.66
C LEU A 285 -7.82 2.48 2.28
N SER A 286 -8.44 1.42 1.75
CA SER A 286 -9.85 1.43 1.35
C SER A 286 -10.75 1.83 2.53
N SER A 287 -10.53 1.25 3.71
CA SER A 287 -11.27 1.62 4.92
C SER A 287 -10.96 3.04 5.41
N TRP A 288 -9.72 3.50 5.25
CA TRP A 288 -9.32 4.86 5.62
C TRP A 288 -10.01 5.90 4.73
N ILE A 289 -9.97 5.72 3.41
CA ILE A 289 -10.66 6.60 2.44
C ILE A 289 -12.16 6.62 2.72
N ARG A 290 -12.76 5.45 2.96
CA ARG A 290 -14.17 5.37 3.33
C ARG A 290 -14.49 6.22 4.56
N ASP A 291 -13.70 6.08 5.63
CA ASP A 291 -14.04 6.64 6.94
C ASP A 291 -13.62 8.11 7.10
N TYR A 292 -12.58 8.55 6.39
CA TYR A 292 -12.01 9.90 6.50
C TYR A 292 -12.25 10.80 5.29
N ILE A 293 -12.70 10.26 4.14
CA ILE A 293 -13.06 11.05 2.95
C ILE A 293 -14.54 10.85 2.60
N TYR A 294 -14.94 9.62 2.25
CA TYR A 294 -16.27 9.36 1.69
C TYR A 294 -17.42 9.65 2.69
N ILE A 295 -17.32 9.14 3.93
CA ILE A 295 -18.34 9.37 4.97
C ILE A 295 -18.44 10.87 5.33
N PRO A 296 -17.33 11.60 5.58
CA PRO A 296 -17.38 13.05 5.82
C PRO A 296 -17.97 13.89 4.68
N LEU A 297 -17.83 13.48 3.42
CA LEU A 297 -18.48 14.13 2.26
C LEU A 297 -20.01 13.95 2.21
N GLY A 298 -20.57 13.16 3.13
CA GLY A 298 -22.00 12.87 3.26
C GLY A 298 -22.35 11.41 3.00
N GLY A 299 -21.40 10.59 2.54
CA GLY A 299 -21.61 9.17 2.24
C GLY A 299 -22.88 8.95 1.41
N ASN A 300 -23.78 8.11 1.93
CA ASN A 300 -25.09 7.80 1.34
C ASN A 300 -26.25 8.67 1.84
N ARG A 301 -26.01 9.70 2.67
CA ARG A 301 -27.06 10.42 3.40
C ARG A 301 -27.80 11.47 2.56
N LEU A 302 -27.18 11.97 1.49
CA LEU A 302 -27.68 13.07 0.66
C LEU A 302 -28.28 12.59 -0.68
N GLY A 303 -28.84 11.37 -0.69
CA GLY A 303 -29.45 10.77 -1.87
C GLY A 303 -28.47 10.07 -2.81
N PHE A 304 -29.02 9.32 -3.78
CA PHE A 304 -28.25 8.42 -4.65
C PHE A 304 -27.22 9.16 -5.51
N ALA A 305 -27.60 10.28 -6.15
CA ALA A 305 -26.71 11.02 -7.05
C ALA A 305 -25.51 11.60 -6.29
N ARG A 306 -25.75 12.20 -5.11
CA ARG A 306 -24.67 12.73 -4.26
C ARG A 306 -23.77 11.61 -3.74
N ALA A 307 -24.32 10.44 -3.43
CA ALA A 307 -23.53 9.28 -3.05
C ALA A 307 -22.58 8.81 -4.15
N GLN A 308 -23.03 8.81 -5.42
CA GLN A 308 -22.18 8.46 -6.56
C GLN A 308 -21.08 9.50 -6.79
N LEU A 309 -21.40 10.79 -6.68
CA LEU A 309 -20.40 11.87 -6.76
C LEU A 309 -19.36 11.76 -5.64
N ASN A 310 -19.79 11.57 -4.39
CA ASN A 310 -18.90 11.40 -3.25
C ASN A 310 -17.97 10.19 -3.41
N LEU A 311 -18.49 9.09 -3.96
CA LEU A 311 -17.72 7.89 -4.29
C LEU A 311 -16.69 8.17 -5.38
N LEU A 312 -17.08 8.81 -6.48
CA LEU A 312 -16.19 9.17 -7.57
C LEU A 312 -15.07 10.09 -7.09
N LEU A 313 -15.40 11.11 -6.30
CA LEU A 313 -14.42 11.99 -5.66
C LEU A 313 -13.46 11.22 -4.75
N ALA A 314 -13.97 10.29 -3.94
CA ALA A 314 -13.12 9.48 -3.08
C ALA A 314 -12.14 8.58 -3.87
N MET A 315 -12.58 7.99 -4.98
CA MET A 315 -11.73 7.16 -5.84
C MET A 315 -10.72 7.98 -6.65
N VAL A 316 -11.12 9.15 -7.17
CA VAL A 316 -10.22 10.09 -7.83
C VAL A 316 -9.15 10.60 -6.86
N LEU A 317 -9.52 10.98 -5.64
CA LEU A 317 -8.56 11.37 -4.60
C LEU A 317 -7.63 10.20 -4.22
N SER A 318 -8.12 8.96 -4.26
CA SER A 318 -7.27 7.77 -4.11
C SER A 318 -6.24 7.66 -5.24
N GLY A 319 -6.67 7.91 -6.49
CA GLY A 319 -5.80 7.93 -7.66
C GLY A 319 -4.72 8.98 -7.52
N LEU A 320 -5.10 10.25 -7.31
CA LEU A 320 -4.17 11.36 -7.10
C LEU A 320 -3.18 11.09 -5.96
N TRP A 321 -3.64 10.43 -4.88
CA TRP A 321 -2.75 10.03 -3.80
C TRP A 321 -1.61 9.11 -4.26
N HIS A 322 -1.77 8.31 -5.30
CA HIS A 322 -0.69 7.49 -5.83
C HIS A 322 0.37 8.32 -6.54
N GLY A 323 -0.02 9.30 -7.36
CA GLY A 323 0.92 10.23 -7.99
C GLY A 323 0.25 11.39 -8.72
N ALA A 324 1.05 12.42 -8.99
CA ALA A 324 0.64 13.66 -9.63
C ALA A 324 0.69 13.54 -11.17
N SER A 325 -0.13 12.65 -11.74
CA SER A 325 -0.20 12.45 -13.20
C SER A 325 -1.62 12.07 -13.64
N LEU A 326 -1.99 12.42 -14.87
CA LEU A 326 -3.29 12.11 -15.47
C LEU A 326 -3.58 10.60 -15.51
N LYS A 327 -2.56 9.75 -15.63
CA LYS A 327 -2.73 8.29 -15.59
C LYS A 327 -3.34 7.80 -14.26
N TYR A 328 -2.98 8.43 -13.14
CA TYR A 328 -3.52 8.09 -11.83
C TYR A 328 -4.93 8.65 -11.62
N LEU A 329 -5.23 9.81 -12.24
CA LEU A 329 -6.60 10.33 -12.31
C LEU A 329 -7.50 9.39 -13.12
N ALA A 330 -7.02 8.90 -14.28
CA ALA A 330 -7.72 7.92 -15.10
C ALA A 330 -7.96 6.62 -14.32
N TRP A 331 -6.94 6.07 -13.66
CA TRP A 331 -7.06 4.89 -12.81
C TRP A 331 -8.13 5.06 -11.71
N GLY A 332 -8.11 6.19 -10.98
CA GLY A 332 -9.08 6.46 -9.92
C GLY A 332 -10.50 6.69 -10.48
N GLY A 333 -10.59 7.38 -11.63
CA GLY A 333 -11.82 7.60 -12.36
C GLY A 333 -12.46 6.30 -12.84
N MET A 334 -11.68 5.39 -13.42
CA MET A 334 -12.14 4.06 -13.84
C MET A 334 -12.75 3.30 -12.66
N HIS A 335 -12.02 3.12 -11.56
CA HIS A 335 -12.56 2.44 -10.38
C HIS A 335 -13.83 3.10 -9.84
N GLY A 336 -13.87 4.43 -9.80
CA GLY A 336 -15.07 5.18 -9.40
C GLY A 336 -16.26 4.91 -10.32
N LEU A 337 -16.08 5.06 -11.63
CA LEU A 337 -17.12 4.82 -12.64
C LEU A 337 -17.60 3.38 -12.64
N GLY A 338 -16.69 2.41 -12.50
CA GLY A 338 -17.04 0.99 -12.41
C GLY A 338 -17.95 0.70 -11.21
N VAL A 339 -17.65 1.26 -10.03
CA VAL A 339 -18.52 1.10 -8.85
C VAL A 339 -19.84 1.86 -9.00
N VAL A 340 -19.85 3.05 -9.62
CA VAL A 340 -21.09 3.78 -9.96
C VAL A 340 -21.97 2.95 -10.91
N GLY A 341 -21.38 2.33 -11.93
CA GLY A 341 -22.08 1.43 -12.85
C GLY A 341 -22.72 0.24 -12.13
N LEU A 342 -22.01 -0.38 -11.17
CA LEU A 342 -22.57 -1.43 -10.34
C LEU A 342 -23.75 -0.94 -9.47
N ASN A 343 -23.63 0.26 -8.89
CA ASN A 343 -24.70 0.84 -8.07
C ASN A 343 -25.94 1.22 -8.90
N LEU A 344 -25.75 1.66 -10.14
CA LEU A 344 -26.84 1.91 -11.10
C LEU A 344 -27.50 0.59 -11.51
N GLY A 345 -26.71 -0.43 -11.82
CA GLY A 345 -27.20 -1.78 -12.13
C GLY A 345 -28.05 -2.34 -10.98
N ASP A 346 -27.60 -2.22 -9.73
CA ASP A 346 -28.38 -2.64 -8.56
C ASP A 346 -29.71 -1.88 -8.42
N LYS A 347 -29.72 -0.59 -8.79
CA LYS A 347 -30.93 0.24 -8.74
C LYS A 347 -31.94 -0.14 -9.82
N LEU A 348 -31.47 -0.55 -11.00
CA LEU A 348 -32.32 -0.88 -12.15
C LEU A 348 -32.78 -2.35 -12.16
N LEU A 349 -31.89 -3.28 -11.84
CA LEU A 349 -32.09 -4.73 -11.98
C LEU A 349 -32.28 -5.47 -10.64
N GLY A 350 -32.12 -4.76 -9.53
CA GLY A 350 -32.07 -5.34 -8.19
C GLY A 350 -30.65 -5.68 -7.74
N LYS A 351 -30.42 -5.62 -6.42
CA LYS A 351 -29.09 -5.78 -5.81
C LYS A 351 -28.44 -7.10 -6.21
N GLU A 352 -27.26 -7.01 -6.81
CA GLU A 352 -26.39 -8.15 -7.15
C GLU A 352 -27.07 -9.21 -8.05
N ALA A 353 -28.13 -8.85 -8.77
CA ALA A 353 -28.94 -9.79 -9.56
C ALA A 353 -28.10 -10.51 -10.63
N VAL A 354 -27.14 -9.81 -11.23
CA VAL A 354 -26.24 -10.34 -12.27
C VAL A 354 -25.06 -11.09 -11.65
N SER A 355 -24.41 -10.53 -10.64
CA SER A 355 -23.16 -11.07 -10.10
C SER A 355 -23.34 -12.34 -9.27
N ARG A 356 -24.52 -12.55 -8.66
CA ARG A 356 -24.80 -13.78 -7.87
C ARG A 356 -25.19 -14.98 -8.71
N ARG A 357 -25.72 -14.78 -9.92
CA ARG A 357 -26.15 -15.89 -10.81
C ARG A 357 -25.00 -16.48 -11.62
N LEU A 358 -24.02 -15.66 -11.99
CA LEU A 358 -22.87 -16.05 -12.83
C LEU A 358 -21.54 -15.73 -12.13
N THR A 359 -21.34 -16.24 -10.92
CA THR A 359 -20.22 -15.85 -10.03
C THR A 359 -18.84 -15.97 -10.70
N TRP A 360 -18.60 -17.03 -11.48
CA TRP A 360 -17.32 -17.20 -12.19
C TRP A 360 -17.12 -16.19 -13.32
N LEU A 361 -18.14 -15.93 -14.13
CA LEU A 361 -18.09 -14.91 -15.17
C LEU A 361 -17.91 -13.52 -14.54
N ALA A 362 -18.62 -13.22 -13.46
CA ALA A 362 -18.51 -11.96 -12.73
C ALA A 362 -17.09 -11.75 -12.17
N ARG A 363 -16.46 -12.81 -11.63
CA ARG A 363 -15.04 -12.80 -11.24
C ARG A 363 -14.11 -12.52 -12.40
N LEU A 364 -14.31 -13.21 -13.52
CA LEU A 364 -13.49 -13.03 -14.72
C LEU A 364 -13.57 -11.59 -15.22
N LEU A 365 -14.79 -11.05 -15.37
CA LEU A 365 -15.00 -9.68 -15.81
C LEU A 365 -14.43 -8.65 -14.82
N THR A 366 -14.59 -8.88 -13.51
CA THR A 366 -13.99 -8.02 -12.48
C THR A 366 -12.48 -8.04 -12.57
N PHE A 367 -11.87 -9.22 -12.72
CA PHE A 367 -10.43 -9.36 -12.85
C PHE A 367 -9.89 -8.64 -14.09
N HIS A 368 -10.52 -8.81 -15.26
CA HIS A 368 -10.11 -8.11 -16.48
C HIS A 368 -10.26 -6.59 -16.36
N TYR A 369 -11.36 -6.12 -15.77
CA TYR A 369 -11.56 -4.69 -15.52
C TYR A 369 -10.45 -4.12 -14.62
N VAL A 370 -10.10 -4.86 -13.56
CA VAL A 370 -9.02 -4.48 -12.64
C VAL A 370 -7.67 -4.47 -13.37
N CYS A 371 -7.38 -5.46 -14.23
CA CYS A 371 -6.16 -5.48 -15.04
C CYS A 371 -6.11 -4.31 -16.03
N LEU A 372 -7.24 -3.94 -16.63
CA LEU A 372 -7.34 -2.77 -17.50
C LEU A 372 -7.00 -1.48 -16.76
N ALA A 373 -7.54 -1.31 -15.54
CA ALA A 373 -7.15 -0.18 -14.70
C ALA A 373 -5.64 -0.22 -14.39
N TRP A 374 -5.07 -1.40 -14.12
CA TRP A 374 -3.66 -1.55 -13.82
C TRP A 374 -2.70 -1.10 -14.93
N VAL A 375 -3.11 -1.12 -16.22
CA VAL A 375 -2.30 -0.57 -17.32
C VAL A 375 -1.97 0.91 -17.06
N PHE A 376 -2.97 1.72 -16.73
CA PHE A 376 -2.79 3.14 -16.39
C PHE A 376 -1.98 3.36 -15.10
N PHE A 377 -1.96 2.37 -14.21
CA PHE A 377 -1.14 2.43 -13.02
C PHE A 377 0.35 2.21 -13.34
N ARG A 378 0.66 1.25 -14.23
CA ARG A 378 2.02 0.84 -14.60
C ARG A 378 2.71 1.73 -15.63
N ALA A 379 1.98 2.18 -16.64
CA ALA A 379 2.53 2.96 -17.74
C ALA A 379 3.30 4.19 -17.24
N ALA A 380 4.35 4.64 -17.92
CA ALA A 380 5.11 5.81 -17.45
C ALA A 380 4.32 7.11 -17.67
N SER A 381 3.61 7.21 -18.78
CA SER A 381 2.71 8.33 -19.14
C SER A 381 1.29 7.86 -19.48
N LEU A 382 0.40 8.80 -19.81
CA LEU A 382 -0.95 8.47 -20.30
C LEU A 382 -0.87 7.95 -21.75
N GLU A 383 0.06 8.50 -22.52
CA GLU A 383 0.38 8.12 -23.89
C GLU A 383 0.89 6.67 -23.93
N ASP A 384 1.84 6.29 -23.07
CA ASP A 384 2.35 4.92 -23.00
C ASP A 384 1.26 3.91 -22.62
N ALA A 385 0.32 4.31 -21.76
CA ALA A 385 -0.82 3.47 -21.42
C ALA A 385 -1.69 3.20 -22.65
N TRP A 386 -1.87 4.20 -23.51
CA TRP A 386 -2.62 4.07 -24.75
C TRP A 386 -1.88 3.23 -25.78
N SER A 387 -0.58 3.47 -25.98
CA SER A 387 0.27 2.66 -26.87
C SER A 387 0.28 1.18 -26.45
N PHE A 388 0.29 0.90 -25.14
CA PHE A 388 0.14 -0.47 -24.64
C PHE A 388 -1.19 -1.10 -25.05
N LEU A 389 -2.31 -0.37 -24.92
CA LEU A 389 -3.64 -0.86 -25.31
C LEU A 389 -3.77 -1.08 -26.81
N GLU A 390 -3.17 -0.22 -27.63
CA GLU A 390 -3.13 -0.38 -29.09
C GLU A 390 -2.35 -1.66 -29.47
N ALA A 391 -1.18 -1.87 -28.86
CA ALA A 391 -0.35 -3.05 -29.10
C ALA A 391 -1.03 -4.38 -28.75
N MET A 392 -2.03 -4.40 -27.86
CA MET A 392 -2.82 -5.61 -27.54
C MET A 392 -3.63 -6.14 -28.75
N THR A 393 -3.76 -5.35 -29.81
CA THR A 393 -4.45 -5.72 -31.06
C THR A 393 -3.52 -5.86 -32.26
N GLY A 394 -2.22 -5.54 -32.11
CA GLY A 394 -1.23 -5.60 -33.18
C GLY A 394 -0.79 -7.03 -33.50
N THR A 395 -0.79 -7.41 -34.77
CA THR A 395 -0.46 -8.78 -35.22
C THR A 395 0.80 -8.86 -36.06
N ASP A 396 1.51 -7.74 -36.24
CA ASP A 396 2.56 -7.63 -37.26
C ASP A 396 3.93 -8.12 -36.77
N GLN A 397 4.10 -8.32 -35.46
CA GLN A 397 5.37 -8.76 -34.84
C GLN A 397 5.45 -10.28 -34.73
N GLU A 398 6.67 -10.83 -34.69
CA GLU A 398 6.88 -12.26 -34.40
C GLU A 398 6.85 -12.54 -32.89
N LEU A 399 6.46 -13.76 -32.50
CA LEU A 399 6.43 -14.17 -31.10
C LEU A 399 7.84 -14.49 -30.59
N THR A 400 8.32 -13.73 -29.60
CA THR A 400 9.69 -13.87 -29.05
C THR A 400 9.73 -14.60 -27.69
N LEU A 401 8.64 -14.56 -26.95
CA LEU A 401 8.44 -15.17 -25.64
C LEU A 401 7.40 -16.28 -25.72
N ASN A 402 7.45 -17.24 -24.79
CA ASN A 402 6.42 -18.28 -24.68
C ASN A 402 5.12 -17.75 -24.03
N ALA A 403 4.47 -16.78 -24.68
CA ALA A 403 3.22 -16.18 -24.23
C ALA A 403 2.09 -17.20 -24.08
N PRO A 404 1.88 -18.17 -25.00
CA PRO A 404 0.86 -19.20 -24.82
C PRO A 404 1.05 -20.01 -23.52
N GLY A 405 2.29 -20.43 -23.25
CA GLY A 405 2.62 -21.16 -22.02
C GLY A 405 2.38 -20.32 -20.76
N PHE A 406 2.78 -19.05 -20.78
CA PHE A 406 2.55 -18.14 -19.66
C PHE A 406 1.07 -17.84 -19.42
N LEU A 407 0.28 -17.65 -20.48
CA LEU A 407 -1.16 -17.43 -20.37
C LEU A 407 -1.87 -18.66 -19.81
N ALA A 408 -1.47 -19.87 -20.24
CA ALA A 408 -1.97 -21.12 -19.67
C ALA A 408 -1.62 -21.25 -18.18
N LEU A 409 -0.38 -20.94 -17.80
CA LEU A 409 0.05 -20.91 -16.39
C LEU A 409 -0.74 -19.88 -15.58
N SER A 410 -0.96 -18.69 -16.12
CA SER A 410 -1.73 -17.61 -15.49
C SER A 410 -3.19 -18.02 -15.25
N ALA A 411 -3.81 -18.66 -16.24
CA ALA A 411 -5.16 -19.21 -16.11
C ALA A 411 -5.23 -20.31 -15.03
N ALA A 412 -4.25 -21.22 -15.02
CA ALA A 412 -4.15 -22.27 -14.01
C ALA A 412 -3.94 -21.67 -12.59
N ALA A 413 -3.07 -20.67 -12.45
CA ALA A 413 -2.83 -19.98 -11.19
C ALA A 413 -4.09 -19.25 -10.69
N PHE A 414 -4.82 -18.57 -11.58
CA PHE A 414 -6.09 -17.93 -11.26
C PHE A 414 -7.14 -18.95 -10.78
N ALA A 415 -7.26 -20.09 -11.47
CA ALA A 415 -8.17 -21.17 -11.07
C ALA A 415 -7.76 -21.82 -9.73
N ALA A 416 -6.47 -21.91 -9.45
CA ALA A 416 -5.93 -22.48 -8.22
C ALA A 416 -6.01 -21.52 -7.01
N LEU A 417 -6.20 -20.22 -7.23
CA LEU A 417 -6.15 -19.17 -6.19
C LEU A 417 -7.02 -19.44 -4.94
N PRO A 418 -8.25 -20.00 -5.03
CA PRO A 418 -9.04 -20.35 -3.85
C PRO A 418 -8.37 -21.39 -2.95
N TYR A 419 -7.56 -22.27 -3.52
CA TYR A 419 -6.89 -23.37 -2.81
C TYR A 419 -5.53 -22.95 -2.25
N LEU A 420 -4.84 -22.03 -2.93
CA LEU A 420 -3.50 -21.56 -2.54
C LEU A 420 -3.49 -20.93 -1.15
N GLY A 421 -4.50 -20.14 -0.79
CA GLY A 421 -4.61 -19.53 0.54
C GLY A 421 -4.70 -20.57 1.66
N ALA A 422 -5.58 -21.57 1.48
CA ALA A 422 -5.74 -22.67 2.44
C ALA A 422 -4.49 -23.56 2.50
N ALA A 423 -3.81 -23.78 1.38
CA ALA A 423 -2.53 -24.50 1.35
C ALA A 423 -1.44 -23.75 2.14
N CYS A 424 -1.33 -22.43 2.00
CA CYS A 424 -0.37 -21.62 2.76
C CYS A 424 -0.63 -21.71 4.27
N GLU A 425 -1.88 -21.52 4.72
CA GLU A 425 -2.24 -21.62 6.14
C GLU A 425 -1.96 -23.02 6.70
N ARG A 426 -2.23 -24.08 5.93
CA ARG A 426 -1.87 -25.45 6.31
C ARG A 426 -0.35 -25.64 6.42
N GLY A 427 0.42 -25.08 5.50
CA GLY A 427 1.88 -25.12 5.56
C GLY A 427 2.44 -24.42 6.80
N ILE A 428 1.89 -23.25 7.14
CA ILE A 428 2.24 -22.53 8.39
C ILE A 428 1.86 -23.36 9.62
N ALA A 429 0.69 -24.00 9.63
CA ALA A 429 0.29 -24.87 10.73
C ALA A 429 1.21 -26.09 10.89
N GLN A 430 1.73 -26.64 9.78
CA GLN A 430 2.71 -27.73 9.80
C GLN A 430 4.07 -27.27 10.33
N LEU A 431 4.52 -26.05 9.99
CA LEU A 431 5.73 -25.44 10.57
C LEU A 431 5.65 -25.40 12.10
N GLY A 432 4.46 -25.14 12.66
CA GLY A 432 4.24 -25.14 14.10
C GLY A 432 4.45 -26.49 14.79
N ARG A 433 4.34 -27.61 14.05
CA ARG A 433 4.56 -28.97 14.57
C ARG A 433 6.03 -29.36 14.64
N LEU A 434 6.91 -28.63 13.97
CA LEU A 434 8.35 -28.91 14.00
C LEU A 434 8.95 -28.53 15.37
N PRO A 435 9.97 -29.28 15.84
CA PRO A 435 10.70 -28.90 17.04
C PRO A 435 11.40 -27.54 16.83
N TRP A 436 11.64 -26.83 17.93
CA TRP A 436 12.19 -25.46 17.89
C TRP A 436 13.50 -25.34 17.11
N TRP A 437 14.34 -26.38 17.12
CA TRP A 437 15.61 -26.44 16.40
C TRP A 437 15.46 -26.76 14.91
N GLY A 438 14.37 -27.40 14.51
CA GLY A 438 14.08 -27.74 13.11
C GLY A 438 13.56 -26.54 12.29
N LYS A 439 12.89 -25.59 12.97
CA LYS A 439 12.32 -24.40 12.31
C LYS A 439 13.39 -23.54 11.63
N PRO A 440 14.50 -23.13 12.29
CA PRO A 440 15.54 -22.33 11.65
C PRO A 440 16.15 -23.00 10.41
N SER A 441 16.43 -24.30 10.47
CA SER A 441 17.03 -25.04 9.35
C SER A 441 16.11 -25.11 8.13
N LEU A 442 14.82 -25.40 8.34
CA LEU A 442 13.84 -25.40 7.25
C LEU A 442 13.70 -24.00 6.63
N LEU A 443 13.57 -22.96 7.46
CA LEU A 443 13.42 -21.59 7.00
C LEU A 443 14.66 -21.10 6.24
N ALA A 444 15.86 -21.44 6.72
CA ALA A 444 17.12 -21.12 6.04
C ALA A 444 17.23 -21.85 4.70
N GLY A 445 16.85 -23.13 4.63
CA GLY A 445 16.80 -23.89 3.38
C GLY A 445 15.81 -23.30 2.37
N CYS A 446 14.60 -22.95 2.81
CA CYS A 446 13.61 -22.28 1.96
C CYS A 446 14.11 -20.91 1.49
N ALA A 447 14.66 -20.09 2.39
CA ALA A 447 15.18 -18.78 2.04
C ALA A 447 16.35 -18.87 1.05
N LEU A 448 17.28 -19.80 1.25
CA LEU A 448 18.40 -20.02 0.34
C LEU A 448 17.91 -20.46 -1.04
N LEU A 449 16.98 -21.42 -1.10
CA LEU A 449 16.39 -21.86 -2.36
C LEU A 449 15.72 -20.70 -3.09
N ILE A 450 14.92 -19.90 -2.38
CA ILE A 450 14.24 -18.71 -2.94
C ILE A 450 15.28 -17.72 -3.48
N ILE A 451 16.33 -17.42 -2.73
CA ILE A 451 17.39 -16.50 -3.16
C ILE A 451 18.09 -17.02 -4.42
N VAL A 452 18.38 -18.32 -4.50
CA VAL A 452 19.05 -18.95 -5.66
C VAL A 452 18.19 -18.90 -6.93
N VAL A 453 16.87 -19.08 -6.82
CA VAL A 453 15.96 -19.04 -7.98
C VAL A 453 15.45 -17.63 -8.32
N SER A 454 15.73 -16.65 -7.45
CA SER A 454 15.30 -15.26 -7.67
C SER A 454 16.20 -14.58 -8.71
N PRO A 455 15.66 -13.63 -9.49
CA PRO A 455 16.48 -12.78 -10.34
C PRO A 455 17.56 -12.05 -9.53
N PRO A 456 18.71 -11.71 -10.16
CA PRO A 456 19.79 -11.01 -9.47
C PRO A 456 19.35 -9.61 -9.00
N GLY A 457 19.83 -9.22 -7.83
CA GLY A 457 19.53 -7.92 -7.22
C GLY A 457 18.34 -7.94 -6.25
N ILE A 458 18.14 -6.82 -5.55
CA ILE A 458 16.97 -6.62 -4.69
C ILE A 458 15.93 -5.88 -5.53
N PRO A 459 14.77 -6.49 -5.83
CA PRO A 459 13.76 -5.82 -6.64
C PRO A 459 13.28 -4.55 -5.94
N GLY A 460 13.09 -3.50 -6.75
CA GLY A 460 12.42 -2.29 -6.29
C GLY A 460 11.04 -2.60 -5.72
N PHE A 461 10.51 -1.71 -4.88
CA PHE A 461 9.11 -1.76 -4.52
C PHE A 461 8.32 -0.90 -5.50
N ILE A 462 7.18 -1.39 -5.95
CA ILE A 462 6.45 -0.72 -7.03
C ILE A 462 5.96 0.69 -6.68
N TYR A 463 5.83 1.02 -5.39
CA TYR A 463 5.47 2.35 -4.91
C TYR A 463 6.68 3.21 -4.46
N TYR A 464 7.93 2.79 -4.71
CA TYR A 464 9.15 3.58 -4.41
C TYR A 464 9.78 4.23 -5.64
N GLN A 465 9.06 4.36 -6.75
CA GLN A 465 9.55 5.15 -7.89
C GLN A 465 9.30 6.64 -7.59
N PHE A 466 10.26 7.26 -6.89
CA PHE A 466 10.36 8.71 -6.70
C PHE A 466 11.76 9.14 -7.07
#